data_AF-A0AAN6DPS8-F1
#
_entry.id   AF-A0AAN6DPS8-F1
#
_cell.length_a   1.000
_cell.length_b   1.000
_cell.length_c   1.000
_cell.angle_alpha   90.00
_cell.angle_beta   90.00
_cell.angle_gamma   90.00
#
_symmetry.space_group_name_H-M   'P 1'
#
loop_
_entity.id
_entity.type
_entity.pdbx_description
1 polymer ?
#
loop_
_entity_poly.entity_id
_entity_poly.type
_entity_poly.pdbx_seq_one_letter_code
_entity_poly.pdbx_strand_id
1 'polypeptide(L)'
;MKPPKKTVPLEPPPSCESSIPGPAPAPASSFDPPISFSTVIEDDHRTINSYAARLKKARTSQDRARLLGEVTWRMVRHDISEELIMRPALIAHLGLTGQQMAEHDRLDHERARTELMALFNLGVDEPDFLPRVNALMAELHEHMRTESGEQIPALERMLGPSESQRLGREYIRTFALTPELETLDPAIGLRRRVWATVEEYTCMDSAGFRVVWESLTEEQVCSAMSEYYGSRSGPGRGKGKL
;
A
#
# COMPACT_ATOMS: atom_id res chain seq x y z
N MET A 1 80.33 -41.41 37.57
CA MET A 1 80.23 -40.43 36.46
C MET A 1 78.78 -39.96 36.34
N LYS A 2 78.55 -38.66 36.19
CA LYS A 2 77.24 -37.99 36.36
C LYS A 2 76.17 -38.47 35.34
N PRO A 3 74.88 -38.59 35.72
CA PRO A 3 73.79 -38.89 34.80
C PRO A 3 73.44 -37.67 33.92
N PRO A 4 72.85 -37.88 32.73
CA PRO A 4 72.55 -36.79 31.79
C PRO A 4 71.40 -35.91 32.31
N LYS A 5 71.63 -34.59 32.31
CA LYS A 5 70.60 -33.59 32.61
C LYS A 5 69.61 -33.53 31.44
N LYS A 6 68.34 -33.83 31.73
CA LYS A 6 67.21 -33.64 30.80
C LYS A 6 67.00 -32.15 30.56
N THR A 7 67.04 -31.73 29.29
CA THR A 7 66.64 -30.42 28.81
C THR A 7 65.11 -30.35 28.75
N VAL A 8 64.53 -29.47 29.55
CA VAL A 8 63.10 -29.12 29.53
C VAL A 8 62.94 -27.88 28.63
N PRO A 9 62.03 -27.87 27.64
CA PRO A 9 61.77 -26.68 26.83
C PRO A 9 61.10 -25.58 27.66
N LEU A 10 61.57 -24.34 27.53
CA LEU A 10 60.93 -23.14 28.07
C LEU A 10 59.58 -22.91 27.39
N GLU A 11 58.50 -22.81 28.16
CA GLU A 11 57.23 -22.24 27.71
C GLU A 11 57.38 -20.72 27.47
N PRO A 12 56.75 -20.16 26.42
CA PRO A 12 56.70 -18.72 26.23
C PRO A 12 55.75 -18.04 27.24
N PRO A 13 55.98 -16.75 27.57
CA PRO A 13 55.18 -16.03 28.56
C PRO A 13 53.72 -15.82 28.11
N PRO A 14 52.78 -15.64 29.05
CA PRO A 14 51.38 -15.42 28.72
C PRO A 14 51.20 -14.07 28.00
N SER A 15 50.64 -14.11 26.80
CA SER A 15 50.17 -12.91 26.10
C SER A 15 48.98 -12.32 26.85
N CYS A 16 49.18 -11.13 27.43
CA CYS A 16 48.09 -10.24 27.79
C CYS A 16 47.40 -9.74 26.52
N GLU A 17 46.31 -10.39 26.11
CA GLU A 17 45.30 -9.77 25.24
C GLU A 17 43.99 -9.68 26.02
N SER A 18 43.80 -8.51 26.62
CA SER A 18 42.51 -8.03 27.09
C SER A 18 41.59 -7.87 25.88
N SER A 19 40.83 -8.90 25.54
CA SER A 19 39.65 -8.76 24.68
C SER A 19 38.58 -8.03 25.47
N ILE A 20 38.56 -6.71 25.35
CA ILE A 20 37.38 -5.91 25.73
C ILE A 20 36.28 -6.30 24.72
N PRO A 21 35.14 -6.86 25.15
CA PRO A 21 34.00 -6.98 24.27
C PRO A 21 33.59 -5.56 23.88
N GLY A 22 33.64 -5.24 22.59
CA GLY A 22 32.99 -4.03 22.08
C GLY A 22 31.54 -3.99 22.55
N PRO A 23 30.97 -2.79 22.79
CA PRO A 23 29.58 -2.69 23.25
C PRO A 23 28.68 -3.45 22.29
N ALA A 24 27.88 -4.37 22.83
CA ALA A 24 26.82 -5.04 22.07
C ALA A 24 25.99 -3.97 21.36
N PRO A 25 25.54 -4.21 20.10
CA PRO A 25 24.65 -3.28 19.43
C PRO A 25 23.45 -3.05 20.34
N ALA A 26 23.14 -1.78 20.61
CA ALA A 26 21.96 -1.43 21.39
C ALA A 26 20.73 -2.10 20.77
N PRO A 27 19.79 -2.64 21.57
CA PRO A 27 18.55 -3.15 21.03
C PRO A 27 17.88 -2.02 20.25
N ALA A 28 17.53 -2.29 18.99
CA ALA A 28 16.78 -1.36 18.18
C ALA A 28 15.49 -1.00 18.93
N SER A 29 15.38 0.25 19.37
CA SER A 29 14.15 0.79 19.92
C SER A 29 13.20 1.12 18.77
N SER A 30 12.11 0.36 18.64
CA SER A 30 10.85 0.86 18.06
C SER A 30 9.70 -0.09 18.40
N PHE A 31 8.94 0.25 19.45
CA PHE A 31 7.72 -0.46 19.88
C PHE A 31 6.51 -0.16 18.97
N ASP A 32 6.73 0.04 17.67
CA ASP A 32 5.63 0.03 16.71
C ASP A 32 5.44 -1.40 16.24
N PRO A 33 4.28 -2.03 16.53
CA PRO A 33 3.99 -3.35 15.99
C PRO A 33 4.05 -3.28 14.46
N PRO A 34 4.59 -4.31 13.81
CA PRO A 34 4.67 -4.36 12.35
C PRO A 34 3.27 -4.17 11.73
N ILE A 35 3.22 -3.39 10.65
CA ILE A 35 1.97 -2.93 10.03
C ILE A 35 1.17 -4.13 9.49
N SER A 36 -0.06 -4.29 9.97
CA SER A 36 -1.00 -5.33 9.53
C SER A 36 -1.66 -4.97 8.21
N PHE A 37 -2.25 -5.97 7.54
CA PHE A 37 -3.06 -5.77 6.34
C PHE A 37 -4.18 -4.75 6.56
N SER A 38 -4.94 -4.90 7.64
CA SER A 38 -5.99 -3.95 8.02
C SER A 38 -5.48 -2.52 8.12
N THR A 39 -4.29 -2.33 8.71
CA THR A 39 -3.73 -0.99 8.92
C THR A 39 -3.44 -0.31 7.59
N VAL A 40 -2.95 -1.06 6.60
CA VAL A 40 -2.63 -0.55 5.26
C VAL A 40 -3.90 -0.10 4.54
N ILE A 41 -4.93 -0.94 4.48
CA ILE A 41 -6.18 -0.60 3.78
C ILE A 41 -6.87 0.60 4.44
N GLU A 42 -6.92 0.61 5.77
CA GLU A 42 -7.53 1.70 6.52
C GLU A 42 -6.74 3.02 6.39
N ASP A 43 -5.42 2.99 6.10
CA ASP A 43 -4.68 4.18 5.65
C ASP A 43 -5.08 4.62 4.24
N ASP A 44 -5.32 3.68 3.34
CA ASP A 44 -5.75 3.96 1.97
C ASP A 44 -7.13 4.65 1.97
N HIS A 45 -8.10 4.05 2.68
CA HIS A 45 -9.43 4.62 2.92
C HIS A 45 -9.35 6.05 3.45
N ARG A 46 -8.54 6.29 4.49
CA ARG A 46 -8.33 7.64 5.04
C ARG A 46 -7.79 8.61 4.02
N THR A 47 -6.86 8.15 3.18
CA THR A 47 -6.25 9.00 2.15
C THR A 47 -7.30 9.38 1.11
N ILE A 48 -8.06 8.43 0.60
CA ILE A 48 -9.16 8.68 -0.35
C ILE A 48 -10.18 9.65 0.24
N ASN A 49 -10.65 9.41 1.47
CA ASN A 49 -11.61 10.26 2.16
C ASN A 49 -11.08 11.70 2.37
N SER A 50 -9.79 11.87 2.64
CA SER A 50 -9.15 13.18 2.75
C SER A 50 -9.18 13.95 1.42
N TYR A 51 -8.86 13.29 0.30
CA TYR A 51 -8.93 13.90 -1.03
C TYR A 51 -10.36 14.22 -1.46
N ALA A 52 -11.31 13.33 -1.17
CA ALA A 52 -12.72 13.56 -1.42
C ALA A 52 -13.28 14.74 -0.61
N ALA A 53 -12.91 14.86 0.66
CA ALA A 53 -13.30 16.00 1.49
C ALA A 53 -12.74 17.32 0.95
N ARG A 54 -11.54 17.31 0.35
CA ARG A 54 -10.96 18.46 -0.34
C ARG A 54 -11.71 18.76 -1.64
N LEU A 55 -12.04 17.75 -2.43
CA LEU A 55 -12.81 17.89 -3.67
C LEU A 55 -14.16 18.59 -3.41
N LYS A 56 -14.90 18.14 -2.39
CA LYS A 56 -16.18 18.74 -1.98
C LYS A 56 -16.08 20.21 -1.55
N LYS A 57 -14.89 20.65 -1.14
CA LYS A 57 -14.60 22.03 -0.70
C LYS A 57 -13.93 22.87 -1.79
N ALA A 58 -13.62 22.30 -2.95
CA ALA A 58 -12.94 22.96 -4.04
C ALA A 58 -13.81 24.08 -4.64
N ARG A 59 -13.23 25.29 -4.75
CA ARG A 59 -13.95 26.49 -5.17
C ARG A 59 -13.70 26.88 -6.61
N THR A 60 -12.61 26.41 -7.20
CA THR A 60 -12.21 26.72 -8.58
C THR A 60 -12.36 25.48 -9.45
N SER A 61 -12.65 25.68 -10.74
CA SER A 61 -12.72 24.61 -11.74
C SER A 61 -11.41 23.84 -11.82
N GLN A 62 -10.28 24.56 -11.74
CA GLN A 62 -8.94 23.96 -11.72
C GLN A 62 -8.74 23.03 -10.51
N ASP A 63 -9.11 23.46 -9.30
CA ASP A 63 -9.01 22.61 -8.11
C ASP A 63 -9.96 21.42 -8.18
N ARG A 64 -11.18 21.61 -8.68
CA ARG A 64 -12.14 20.51 -8.86
C ARG A 64 -11.60 19.47 -9.83
N ALA A 65 -11.10 19.87 -10.99
CA ALA A 65 -10.53 18.95 -11.98
C ALA A 65 -9.32 18.20 -11.41
N ARG A 66 -8.39 18.90 -10.76
CA ARG A 66 -7.21 18.29 -10.14
C ARG A 66 -7.59 17.30 -9.04
N LEU A 67 -8.50 17.68 -8.14
CA LEU A 67 -8.91 16.84 -7.01
C LEU A 67 -9.81 15.67 -7.45
N LEU A 68 -10.61 15.83 -8.51
CA LEU A 68 -11.35 14.74 -9.12
C LEU A 68 -10.39 13.70 -9.69
N GLY A 69 -9.34 14.15 -10.40
CA GLY A 69 -8.27 13.28 -10.87
C GLY A 69 -7.61 12.51 -9.71
N GLU A 70 -7.25 13.20 -8.62
CA GLU A 70 -6.67 12.59 -7.42
C GLU A 70 -7.57 11.53 -6.78
N VAL A 71 -8.86 11.83 -6.61
CA VAL A 71 -9.81 10.86 -6.04
C VAL A 71 -9.96 9.66 -6.96
N THR A 72 -10.09 9.90 -8.27
CA THR A 72 -10.29 8.85 -9.27
C THR A 72 -9.16 7.84 -9.27
N TRP A 73 -7.92 8.29 -9.47
CA TRP A 73 -6.82 7.33 -9.62
C TRP A 73 -6.58 6.57 -8.32
N ARG A 74 -6.85 7.17 -7.15
CA ARG A 74 -6.75 6.49 -5.86
C ARG A 74 -7.83 5.42 -5.69
N MET A 75 -9.06 5.70 -6.09
CA MET A 75 -10.15 4.71 -6.08
C MET A 75 -9.84 3.53 -7.00
N VAL A 76 -9.37 3.81 -8.22
CA VAL A 76 -8.97 2.74 -9.16
C VAL A 76 -7.81 1.93 -8.59
N ARG A 77 -6.78 2.58 -8.06
CA ARG A 77 -5.65 1.87 -7.44
C ARG A 77 -6.13 0.97 -6.30
N HIS A 78 -7.00 1.47 -5.44
CA HIS A 78 -7.56 0.75 -4.30
C HIS A 78 -8.35 -0.50 -4.74
N ASP A 79 -9.26 -0.37 -5.72
CA ASP A 79 -9.96 -1.51 -6.34
C ASP A 79 -8.97 -2.55 -6.87
N ILE A 80 -7.91 -2.10 -7.56
CA ILE A 80 -6.88 -3.00 -8.09
C ILE A 80 -6.04 -3.63 -6.97
N SER A 81 -5.75 -2.92 -5.88
CA SER A 81 -5.09 -3.50 -4.71
C SER A 81 -5.91 -4.63 -4.10
N GLU A 82 -7.23 -4.47 -4.05
CA GLU A 82 -8.16 -5.49 -3.56
C GLU A 82 -8.32 -6.65 -4.52
N GLU A 83 -8.41 -6.37 -5.83
CA GLU A 83 -8.41 -7.39 -6.89
C GLU A 83 -7.19 -8.31 -6.82
N LEU A 84 -6.01 -7.72 -6.66
CA LEU A 84 -4.75 -8.44 -6.70
C LEU A 84 -4.48 -9.17 -5.38
N ILE A 85 -4.88 -8.59 -4.24
CA ILE A 85 -4.45 -9.05 -2.91
C ILE A 85 -5.63 -9.48 -2.02
N MET A 86 -6.63 -8.61 -1.80
CA MET A 86 -7.70 -8.86 -0.83
C MET A 86 -8.64 -9.97 -1.29
N ARG A 87 -9.22 -9.86 -2.49
CA ARG A 87 -10.20 -10.80 -3.02
C ARG A 87 -9.65 -12.23 -3.10
N PRO A 88 -8.42 -12.47 -3.60
CA PRO A 88 -7.80 -13.79 -3.53
C PRO A 88 -7.62 -14.30 -2.09
N ALA A 89 -7.22 -13.43 -1.16
CA ALA A 89 -7.05 -13.82 0.25
C ALA A 89 -8.39 -14.18 0.91
N LEU A 90 -9.47 -13.42 0.65
CA LEU A 90 -10.82 -13.74 1.10
C LEU A 90 -11.21 -15.15 0.64
N ILE A 91 -11.08 -15.43 -0.67
CA ILE A 91 -11.43 -16.73 -1.25
C ILE A 91 -10.60 -17.86 -0.64
N ALA A 92 -9.29 -17.67 -0.52
CA ALA A 92 -8.37 -18.69 -0.02
C ALA A 92 -8.61 -19.04 1.46
N HIS A 93 -8.93 -18.04 2.29
CA HIS A 93 -9.01 -18.22 3.75
C HIS A 93 -10.44 -18.42 4.28
N LEU A 94 -11.47 -17.98 3.55
CA LEU A 94 -12.88 -18.05 3.97
C LEU A 94 -13.77 -18.92 3.06
N GLY A 95 -13.21 -19.52 2.00
CA GLY A 95 -13.93 -20.45 1.12
C GLY A 95 -15.15 -19.80 0.46
N LEU A 96 -16.32 -20.44 0.57
CA LEU A 96 -17.57 -19.95 -0.05
C LEU A 96 -17.97 -18.55 0.47
N THR A 97 -17.81 -18.30 1.77
CA THR A 97 -18.07 -16.97 2.34
C THR A 97 -17.12 -15.94 1.76
N GLY A 98 -15.84 -16.30 1.58
CA GLY A 98 -14.84 -15.46 0.94
C GLY A 98 -15.16 -15.12 -0.51
N GLN A 99 -15.68 -16.09 -1.28
CA GLN A 99 -16.15 -15.87 -2.64
C GLN A 99 -17.32 -14.87 -2.70
N GLN A 100 -18.27 -14.98 -1.78
CA GLN A 100 -19.39 -14.04 -1.69
C GLN A 100 -18.93 -12.63 -1.32
N MET A 101 -17.99 -12.51 -0.38
CA MET A 101 -17.39 -11.22 0.00
C MET A 101 -16.63 -10.59 -1.17
N ALA A 102 -15.80 -11.37 -1.85
CA ALA A 102 -15.03 -10.90 -3.00
C ALA A 102 -15.93 -10.45 -4.17
N GLU A 103 -17.03 -11.17 -4.44
CA GLU A 103 -17.98 -10.77 -5.48
C GLU A 103 -18.77 -9.52 -5.08
N HIS A 104 -19.17 -9.39 -3.81
CA HIS A 104 -19.82 -8.18 -3.31
C HIS A 104 -18.92 -6.95 -3.48
N ASP A 105 -17.68 -7.06 -3.01
CA ASP A 105 -16.63 -6.05 -3.16
C ASP A 105 -16.44 -5.64 -4.64
N ARG A 106 -16.28 -6.62 -5.54
CA ARG A 106 -16.16 -6.38 -6.98
C ARG A 106 -17.36 -5.61 -7.55
N LEU A 107 -18.59 -5.99 -7.18
CA LEU A 107 -19.81 -5.33 -7.63
C LEU A 107 -19.95 -3.90 -7.09
N ASP A 108 -19.46 -3.62 -5.88
CA ASP A 108 -19.43 -2.27 -5.32
C ASP A 108 -18.50 -1.37 -6.15
N HIS A 109 -17.30 -1.86 -6.47
CA HIS A 109 -16.34 -1.13 -7.31
C HIS A 109 -16.84 -0.90 -8.74
N GLU A 110 -17.58 -1.84 -9.34
CA GLU A 110 -18.21 -1.63 -10.66
C GLU A 110 -19.21 -0.49 -10.66
N ARG A 111 -20.02 -0.36 -9.60
CA ARG A 111 -20.96 0.75 -9.44
C ARG A 111 -20.23 2.07 -9.25
N ALA A 112 -19.24 2.10 -8.35
CA ALA A 112 -18.42 3.28 -8.11
C ALA A 112 -17.66 3.74 -9.37
N ARG A 113 -17.11 2.81 -10.16
CA ARG A 113 -16.45 3.08 -11.45
C ARG A 113 -17.42 3.71 -12.45
N THR A 114 -18.65 3.20 -12.53
CA THR A 114 -19.69 3.76 -13.42
C THR A 114 -20.00 5.23 -13.09
N GLU A 115 -20.18 5.54 -11.80
CA GLU A 115 -20.43 6.90 -11.35
C GLU A 115 -19.21 7.83 -11.52
N LEU A 116 -18.00 7.33 -11.30
CA LEU A 116 -16.76 8.06 -11.60
C LEU A 116 -16.69 8.45 -13.08
N MET A 117 -16.99 7.52 -14.00
CA MET A 117 -16.98 7.81 -15.44
C MET A 117 -18.06 8.81 -15.83
N ALA A 118 -19.24 8.73 -15.21
CA ALA A 118 -20.29 9.73 -15.41
C ALA A 118 -19.83 11.14 -14.95
N LEU A 119 -19.07 11.22 -13.85
CA LEU A 119 -18.50 12.47 -13.34
C LEU A 119 -17.45 13.08 -14.28
N PHE A 120 -16.59 12.28 -14.89
CA PHE A 120 -15.63 12.79 -15.90
C PHE A 120 -16.35 13.40 -17.10
N ASN A 121 -17.41 12.74 -17.58
CA ASN A 121 -18.14 13.19 -18.77
C ASN A 121 -19.02 14.42 -18.52
N LEU A 122 -19.46 14.64 -17.28
CA LEU A 122 -20.33 15.77 -16.93
C LEU A 122 -19.61 17.13 -17.06
N GLY A 123 -18.36 17.22 -16.58
CA GLY A 123 -17.64 18.49 -16.45
C GLY A 123 -17.76 19.12 -15.06
N VAL A 124 -16.67 19.73 -14.58
CA VAL A 124 -16.52 20.13 -13.17
C VAL A 124 -17.28 21.40 -12.76
N ASP A 125 -17.79 22.15 -13.75
CA ASP A 125 -18.53 23.39 -13.55
C ASP A 125 -20.05 23.22 -13.68
N GLU A 126 -20.50 22.04 -14.08
CA GLU A 126 -21.93 21.76 -14.21
C GLU A 126 -22.64 21.79 -12.85
N PRO A 127 -23.91 22.24 -12.80
CA PRO A 127 -24.70 22.28 -11.56
C PRO A 127 -24.79 20.93 -10.85
N ASP A 128 -24.80 19.84 -11.62
CA ASP A 128 -24.92 18.46 -11.12
C ASP A 128 -23.59 17.86 -10.62
N PHE A 129 -22.47 18.56 -10.78
CA PHE A 129 -21.14 18.03 -10.41
C PHE A 129 -21.07 17.67 -8.93
N LEU A 130 -21.37 18.62 -8.04
CA LEU A 130 -21.27 18.40 -6.59
C LEU A 130 -22.32 17.39 -6.07
N PRO A 131 -23.60 17.42 -6.53
CA PRO A 131 -24.55 16.34 -6.23
C PRO A 131 -24.03 14.94 -6.58
N ARG A 132 -23.45 14.74 -7.76
CA ARG A 132 -22.88 13.44 -8.17
C ARG A 132 -21.66 13.05 -7.35
N VAL A 133 -20.76 13.98 -7.05
CA VAL A 133 -19.63 13.73 -6.14
C VAL A 133 -20.14 13.27 -4.77
N ASN A 134 -21.22 13.87 -4.24
CA ASN A 134 -21.78 13.45 -2.96
C ASN A 134 -22.39 12.04 -3.02
N ALA A 135 -23.07 11.68 -4.11
CA ALA A 135 -23.63 10.35 -4.30
C ALA A 135 -22.51 9.29 -4.36
N LEU A 136 -21.50 9.49 -5.20
CA LEU A 136 -20.34 8.61 -5.30
C LEU A 136 -19.66 8.41 -3.94
N MET A 137 -19.44 9.50 -3.20
CA MET A 137 -18.79 9.40 -1.88
C MET A 137 -19.65 8.73 -0.82
N ALA A 138 -20.98 8.75 -0.95
CA ALA A 138 -21.86 8.01 -0.06
C ALA A 138 -21.75 6.50 -0.31
N GLU A 139 -21.73 6.08 -1.57
CA GLU A 139 -21.50 4.68 -1.95
C GLU A 139 -20.13 4.20 -1.48
N LEU A 140 -19.09 5.01 -1.72
CA LEU A 140 -17.73 4.68 -1.33
C LEU A 140 -17.58 4.53 0.20
N HIS A 141 -18.21 5.40 0.98
CA HIS A 141 -18.19 5.28 2.44
C HIS A 141 -18.88 4.00 2.93
N GLU A 142 -19.99 3.61 2.30
CA GLU A 142 -20.71 2.38 2.67
C GLU A 142 -19.92 1.12 2.31
N HIS A 143 -19.27 1.13 1.15
CA HIS A 143 -18.33 0.11 0.73
C HIS A 143 -17.18 -0.03 1.73
N MET A 144 -16.43 1.04 2.03
CA MET A 144 -15.34 1.04 3.02
C MET A 144 -15.81 0.61 4.41
N ARG A 145 -17.04 0.96 4.81
CA ARG A 145 -17.64 0.53 6.09
C ARG A 145 -17.84 -0.98 6.12
N THR A 146 -18.30 -1.57 5.01
CA THR A 146 -18.50 -3.02 4.89
C THR A 146 -17.16 -3.76 4.93
N GLU A 147 -16.15 -3.25 4.25
CA GLU A 147 -14.81 -3.81 4.28
C GLU A 147 -14.21 -3.76 5.69
N SER A 148 -14.09 -2.57 6.26
CA SER A 148 -13.44 -2.35 7.57
C SER A 148 -14.24 -2.91 8.74
N GLY A 149 -15.56 -3.02 8.61
CA GLY A 149 -16.46 -3.54 9.64
C GLY A 149 -16.65 -5.06 9.61
N GLU A 150 -16.57 -5.67 8.43
CA GLU A 150 -17.02 -7.05 8.24
C GLU A 150 -15.97 -7.92 7.53
N GLN A 151 -15.56 -7.55 6.33
CA GLN A 151 -14.72 -8.38 5.47
C GLN A 151 -13.27 -8.48 5.98
N ILE A 152 -12.63 -7.34 6.23
CA ILE A 152 -11.25 -7.27 6.73
C ILE A 152 -11.14 -7.91 8.11
N PRO A 153 -12.03 -7.63 9.10
CA PRO A 153 -12.02 -8.35 10.38
C PRO A 153 -12.24 -9.86 10.24
N ALA A 154 -13.09 -10.30 9.29
CA ALA A 154 -13.28 -11.73 9.05
C ALA A 154 -12.01 -12.38 8.49
N LEU A 155 -11.33 -11.72 7.55
CA LEU A 155 -10.06 -12.18 7.01
C LEU A 155 -8.98 -12.23 8.08
N GLU A 156 -8.74 -11.15 8.83
CA GLU A 156 -7.70 -11.08 9.88
C GLU A 156 -7.85 -12.16 10.95
N ARG A 157 -9.08 -12.56 11.30
CA ARG A 157 -9.32 -13.67 12.23
C ARG A 157 -8.78 -15.01 11.73
N MET A 158 -8.65 -15.17 10.41
CA MET A 158 -8.07 -16.36 9.77
C MET A 158 -6.57 -16.24 9.57
N LEU A 159 -6.00 -15.03 9.69
CA LEU A 159 -4.58 -14.78 9.44
C LEU A 159 -3.77 -14.85 10.73
N GLY A 160 -2.59 -15.47 10.64
CA GLY A 160 -1.54 -15.25 11.63
C GLY A 160 -0.87 -13.87 11.44
N PRO A 161 -0.20 -13.31 12.46
CA PRO A 161 0.43 -11.99 12.36
C PRO A 161 1.41 -11.85 11.18
N SER A 162 2.20 -12.89 10.89
CA SER A 162 3.15 -12.86 9.78
C SER A 162 2.46 -12.79 8.42
N GLU A 163 1.30 -13.44 8.28
CA GLU A 163 0.58 -13.47 7.02
C GLU A 163 -0.18 -12.16 6.78
N SER A 164 -0.79 -11.61 7.83
CA SER A 164 -1.38 -10.26 7.78
C SER A 164 -0.33 -9.20 7.37
N GLN A 165 0.87 -9.25 7.94
CA GLN A 165 1.96 -8.35 7.53
C GLN A 165 2.42 -8.60 6.09
N ARG A 166 2.43 -9.86 5.64
CA ARG A 166 2.79 -10.20 4.25
C ARG A 166 1.78 -9.60 3.28
N LEU A 167 0.48 -9.82 3.51
CA LEU A 167 -0.57 -9.22 2.68
C LEU A 167 -0.53 -7.70 2.72
N GLY A 168 -0.25 -7.10 3.88
CA GLY A 168 -0.03 -5.65 3.99
C GLY A 168 1.10 -5.16 3.09
N ARG A 169 2.26 -5.84 3.08
CA ARG A 169 3.37 -5.49 2.19
C ARG A 169 3.03 -5.67 0.71
N GLU A 170 2.34 -6.75 0.35
CA GLU A 170 1.90 -6.97 -1.04
C GLU A 170 0.87 -5.92 -1.48
N TYR A 171 -0.02 -5.50 -0.57
CA TYR A 171 -0.94 -4.40 -0.83
C TYR A 171 -0.18 -3.09 -1.07
N ILE A 172 0.81 -2.75 -0.23
CA ILE A 172 1.64 -1.54 -0.44
C ILE A 172 2.45 -1.65 -1.74
N ARG A 173 2.86 -2.84 -2.19
CA ARG A 173 3.54 -3.00 -3.49
C ARG A 173 2.71 -2.43 -4.65
N THR A 174 1.38 -2.56 -4.59
CA THR A 174 0.48 -1.97 -5.60
C THR A 174 0.47 -0.43 -5.57
N PHE A 175 1.06 0.21 -4.55
CA PHE A 175 1.10 1.66 -4.44
C PHE A 175 1.99 2.31 -5.49
N ALA A 176 2.87 1.52 -6.14
CA ALA A 176 3.62 1.96 -7.31
C ALA A 176 2.72 2.16 -8.56
N LEU A 177 1.51 1.59 -8.59
CA LEU A 177 0.57 1.72 -9.71
C LEU A 177 -0.15 3.07 -9.65
N THR A 178 0.57 4.17 -9.87
CA THR A 178 -0.01 5.51 -10.01
C THR A 178 0.08 6.01 -11.45
N PRO A 179 -0.71 7.02 -11.85
CA PRO A 179 -0.61 7.61 -13.20
C PRO A 179 0.78 8.15 -13.57
N GLU A 180 1.65 8.40 -12.58
CA GLU A 180 3.02 8.87 -12.73
C GLU A 180 4.03 7.74 -12.92
N LEU A 181 3.63 6.46 -12.81
CA LEU A 181 4.53 5.33 -12.98
C LEU A 181 5.23 5.39 -14.34
N GLU A 182 6.55 5.38 -14.33
CA GLU A 182 7.39 5.33 -15.52
C GLU A 182 8.08 3.99 -15.66
N THR A 183 8.19 3.50 -16.89
CA THR A 183 8.98 2.33 -17.24
C THR A 183 10.07 2.70 -18.24
N LEU A 184 11.18 1.96 -18.22
CA LEU A 184 12.26 2.12 -19.21
C LEU A 184 11.82 1.45 -20.50
N ASP A 185 11.76 2.21 -21.59
CA ASP A 185 11.59 1.66 -22.92
C ASP A 185 12.92 1.03 -23.38
N PRO A 186 13.01 -0.31 -23.50
CA PRO A 186 14.26 -0.98 -23.84
C PRO A 186 14.72 -0.69 -25.28
N ALA A 187 13.81 -0.26 -26.17
CA ALA A 187 14.15 0.01 -27.57
C ALA A 187 14.87 1.35 -27.75
N ILE A 188 14.53 2.34 -26.93
CA ILE A 188 15.07 3.72 -27.04
C ILE A 188 15.86 4.18 -25.82
N GLY A 189 15.85 3.41 -24.72
CA GLY A 189 16.58 3.71 -23.49
C GLY A 189 16.04 4.91 -22.69
N LEU A 190 14.79 5.32 -22.94
CA LEU A 190 14.16 6.45 -22.26
C LEU A 190 13.06 5.97 -21.30
N ARG A 191 12.92 6.67 -20.18
CA ARG A 191 11.76 6.50 -19.28
C ARG A 191 10.53 7.12 -19.92
N ARG A 192 9.42 6.38 -19.90
CA ARG A 192 8.10 6.84 -20.36
C ARG A 192 7.04 6.46 -19.35
N ARG A 193 5.99 7.28 -19.22
CA ARG A 193 4.83 6.90 -18.41
C ARG A 193 4.20 5.62 -18.96
N VAL A 194 3.76 4.76 -18.06
CA VAL A 194 2.96 3.57 -18.40
C VAL A 194 1.61 4.01 -18.98
N TRP A 195 1.03 5.08 -18.42
CA TRP A 195 -0.21 5.69 -18.88
C TRP A 195 0.02 7.15 -19.27
N ALA A 196 -0.45 7.56 -20.45
CA ALA A 196 -0.31 8.94 -20.90
C ALA A 196 -1.23 9.91 -20.14
N THR A 197 -2.40 9.43 -19.72
CA THR A 197 -3.41 10.22 -19.00
C THR A 197 -4.03 9.43 -17.84
N VAL A 198 -4.66 10.16 -16.90
CA VAL A 198 -5.47 9.55 -15.83
C VAL A 198 -6.67 8.79 -16.40
N GLU A 199 -7.19 9.23 -17.54
CA GLU A 199 -8.27 8.53 -18.25
C GLU A 199 -7.81 7.16 -18.74
N GLU A 200 -6.64 7.08 -19.39
CA GLU A 200 -6.06 5.80 -19.82
C GLU A 200 -5.79 4.86 -18.64
N TYR A 201 -5.26 5.40 -17.54
CA TYR A 201 -5.10 4.68 -16.28
C TYR A 201 -6.44 4.11 -15.78
N THR A 202 -7.49 4.91 -15.81
CA THR A 202 -8.81 4.54 -15.26
C THR A 202 -9.56 3.53 -16.14
N CYS A 203 -9.31 3.55 -17.45
CA CYS A 203 -9.90 2.61 -18.39
C CYS A 203 -9.18 1.25 -18.47
N MET A 204 -8.00 1.12 -17.87
CA MET A 204 -7.27 -0.15 -17.84
C MET A 204 -8.02 -1.18 -17.01
N ASP A 205 -8.14 -2.40 -17.55
CA ASP A 205 -8.75 -3.53 -16.84
C ASP A 205 -7.77 -4.16 -15.84
N SER A 206 -8.30 -5.05 -14.99
CA SER A 206 -7.48 -5.72 -13.98
C SER A 206 -6.36 -6.59 -14.57
N ALA A 207 -6.54 -7.12 -15.78
CA ALA A 207 -5.52 -7.90 -16.47
C ALA A 207 -4.34 -7.02 -16.90
N GLY A 208 -4.61 -5.84 -17.47
CA GLY A 208 -3.59 -4.85 -17.81
C GLY A 208 -2.82 -4.39 -16.57
N PHE A 209 -3.53 -4.05 -15.50
CA PHE A 209 -2.90 -3.68 -14.23
C PHE A 209 -2.01 -4.79 -13.66
N ARG A 210 -2.46 -6.05 -13.74
CA ARG A 210 -1.67 -7.21 -13.32
C ARG A 210 -0.36 -7.33 -14.08
N VAL A 211 -0.38 -7.16 -15.40
CA VAL A 211 0.84 -7.19 -16.22
C VAL A 211 1.83 -6.10 -15.79
N VAL A 212 1.34 -4.88 -15.55
CA VAL A 212 2.18 -3.77 -15.07
C VAL A 212 2.74 -4.10 -13.69
N TRP A 213 1.90 -4.55 -12.76
CA TRP A 213 2.28 -4.90 -11.40
C TRP A 213 3.35 -6.00 -11.32
N GLU A 214 3.19 -7.05 -12.12
CA GLU A 214 4.16 -8.15 -12.22
C GLU A 214 5.50 -7.70 -12.83
N SER A 215 5.48 -6.65 -13.64
CA SER A 215 6.67 -6.07 -14.27
C SER A 215 7.39 -5.00 -13.43
N LEU A 216 6.85 -4.63 -12.26
CA LEU A 216 7.44 -3.61 -11.40
C LEU A 216 8.86 -3.99 -10.99
N THR A 217 9.77 -3.02 -11.07
CA THR A 217 11.15 -3.16 -10.60
C THR A 217 11.24 -2.99 -9.09
N GLU A 218 12.29 -3.54 -8.48
CA GLU A 218 12.58 -3.32 -7.06
C GLU A 218 12.72 -1.82 -6.71
N GLU A 219 13.27 -1.00 -7.61
CA GLU A 219 13.37 0.46 -7.41
C GLU A 219 11.98 1.09 -7.26
N GLN A 220 11.04 0.76 -8.15
CA GLN A 220 9.66 1.29 -8.11
C GLN A 220 8.93 0.84 -6.85
N VAL A 221 9.08 -0.45 -6.48
CA VAL A 221 8.48 -0.99 -5.26
C VAL A 221 9.07 -0.33 -4.02
N CYS A 222 10.40 -0.20 -3.93
CA CYS A 222 11.07 0.45 -2.81
C CYS A 222 10.67 1.92 -2.67
N SER A 223 10.49 2.64 -3.78
CA SER A 223 10.01 4.03 -3.75
C SER A 223 8.61 4.11 -3.15
N ALA A 224 7.66 3.32 -3.66
CA ALA A 224 6.28 3.30 -3.17
C ALA A 224 6.18 2.91 -1.69
N MET A 225 6.97 1.90 -1.27
CA MET A 225 7.07 1.50 0.13
C MET A 225 7.60 2.64 1.00
N SER A 226 8.68 3.29 0.57
CA SER A 226 9.30 4.39 1.33
C SER A 226 8.35 5.58 1.49
N GLU A 227 7.60 5.92 0.44
CA GLU A 227 6.56 6.96 0.50
C GLU A 227 5.44 6.61 1.49
N TYR A 228 4.95 5.36 1.46
CA TYR A 228 3.93 4.90 2.40
C TYR A 228 4.40 5.02 3.85
N TYR A 229 5.56 4.45 4.19
CA TYR A 229 6.09 4.51 5.56
C TYR A 229 6.45 5.95 5.97
N GLY A 230 7.01 6.75 5.06
CA GLY A 230 7.34 8.16 5.29
C GLY A 230 6.10 9.01 5.61
N SER A 231 4.98 8.76 4.91
CA SER A 231 3.71 9.45 5.15
C SER A 231 3.15 9.20 6.56
N ARG A 232 3.47 8.05 7.17
CA ARG A 232 3.06 7.68 8.53
C ARG A 232 3.94 8.30 9.61
N SER A 233 5.23 8.48 9.35
CA SER A 233 6.20 9.05 10.30
C SER A 233 6.16 10.58 10.39
N GLY A 234 5.36 11.26 9.56
CA GLY A 234 5.18 12.71 9.63
C GLY A 234 4.58 13.18 10.97
N PRO A 235 4.77 14.46 11.35
CA PRO A 235 4.43 15.01 12.68
C PRO A 235 2.92 15.18 12.96
N GLY A 236 2.07 14.24 12.52
CA GLY A 236 0.61 14.33 12.54
C GLY A 236 -0.16 13.24 13.31
N ARG A 237 0.48 12.19 13.84
CA ARG A 237 -0.20 11.17 14.67
C ARG A 237 0.23 11.24 16.14
N GLY A 238 -0.10 12.37 16.78
CA GLY A 238 -0.20 12.46 18.23
C GLY A 238 -1.64 12.18 18.68
N LYS A 239 -1.90 10.95 19.13
CA LYS A 239 -3.03 10.58 20.02
C LYS A 239 -4.43 11.09 19.65
N GLY A 240 -5.12 10.38 18.76
CA GLY A 240 -6.59 10.28 18.85
C GLY A 240 -6.92 9.22 19.90
N LYS A 241 -7.40 9.63 21.07
CA LYS A 241 -7.97 8.70 22.06
C LYS A 241 -9.25 8.10 21.48
N LEU A 242 -9.42 6.80 21.74
CA LEU A 242 -10.69 6.07 21.74
C LEU A 242 -11.80 6.86 22.46
#